data_AF-A0A958IW23-F1
#
_entry.id   AF-A0A958IW23-F1
#
_cell.length_a   1.000
_cell.length_b   1.000
_cell.length_c   1.000
_cell.angle_alpha   90.00
_cell.angle_beta   90.00
_cell.angle_gamma   90.00
#
_symmetry.space_group_name_H-M   'P 1'
#
loop_
_entity.id
_entity.type
_entity.pdbx_description
1 polymer ?
#
loop_
_entity_poly.entity_id
_entity_poly.type
_entity_poly.pdbx_seq_one_letter_code
_entity_poly.pdbx_strand_id
1 'polypeptide(L)' 'MKQDPRPGQQPINIDLPPEQAEGIYANLAIINHSAAEFVIDFSRLLPGIPRAKV' A
#
# COMPACT_ATOMS: atom_id res chain seq x y z
N MET A 1 -38.04 6.66 15.14
CA MET A 1 -36.66 6.16 15.22
C MET A 1 -35.76 7.28 14.71
N LYS A 2 -35.01 7.94 15.59
CA LYS A 2 -34.04 8.97 15.19
C LYS A 2 -32.80 8.22 14.69
N GLN A 3 -32.39 8.45 13.44
CA GLN A 3 -31.16 7.87 12.90
C GLN A 3 -29.99 8.62 13.55
N ASP A 4 -29.16 7.90 14.30
CA ASP A 4 -27.90 8.45 14.80
C ASP A 4 -27.00 8.81 13.63
N PRO A 5 -26.31 9.97 13.67
CA PRO A 5 -25.41 10.37 12.60
C PRO A 5 -24.24 9.38 12.57
N ARG A 6 -24.23 8.52 11.54
CA ARG A 6 -23.08 7.66 11.23
C ARG A 6 -21.83 8.57 11.20
N PRO A 7 -20.77 8.27 11.95
CA PRO A 7 -19.52 9.02 11.84
C PRO A 7 -19.14 9.06 10.36
N GLY A 8 -19.19 10.25 9.77
CA GLY A 8 -18.84 10.43 8.37
C GLY A 8 -17.42 9.93 8.19
N GLN A 9 -17.24 8.91 7.35
CA GLN A 9 -15.91 8.50 6.91
C GLN A 9 -15.26 9.74 6.31
N GLN A 10 -14.27 10.27 7.01
CA GLN A 10 -13.53 11.43 6.54
C GLN A 10 -12.86 11.00 5.22
N PRO A 11 -13.12 11.71 4.11
CA PRO A 11 -12.45 11.40 2.87
C PRO A 11 -10.94 11.52 3.08
N ILE A 12 -10.23 10.43 2.82
CA ILE A 12 -8.77 10.44 2.85
C ILE A 12 -8.31 11.07 1.53
N ASN A 13 -7.72 12.27 1.59
CA ASN A 13 -7.02 12.84 0.46
C ASN A 13 -5.68 12.13 0.31
N ILE A 14 -5.42 11.60 -0.88
CA ILE A 14 -4.17 10.93 -1.23
C ILE A 14 -3.56 11.70 -2.38
N ASP A 15 -2.46 12.40 -2.11
CA ASP A 15 -1.62 12.98 -3.15
C ASP A 15 -0.64 11.91 -3.64
N LEU A 16 -0.79 11.50 -4.91
CA LEU A 16 0.11 10.56 -5.57
C LEU A 16 0.94 11.33 -6.60
N PRO A 17 2.24 11.58 -6.34
CA PRO A 17 3.04 12.29 -7.32
C PRO A 17 3.28 11.42 -8.57
N PRO A 18 3.45 12.03 -9.76
CA PRO A 18 3.50 11.30 -11.03
C PRO A 18 4.62 10.25 -11.12
N GLU A 19 5.76 10.54 -10.51
CA GLU A 19 6.93 9.66 -10.46
C GLU A 19 6.69 8.37 -9.65
N GLN A 20 5.79 8.37 -8.65
CA GLN A 20 5.35 7.17 -7.94
C GLN A 20 4.20 6.47 -8.67
N ALA A 21 3.44 7.19 -9.50
CA ALA A 21 2.37 6.63 -10.31
C ALA A 21 2.88 5.68 -11.42
N GLU A 22 4.14 5.81 -11.84
CA GLU A 22 4.78 4.85 -12.76
C GLU A 22 4.86 3.43 -12.16
N GLY A 23 4.85 3.32 -10.83
CA GLY A 23 4.91 2.05 -10.13
C GLY A 23 6.31 1.40 -10.17
N ILE A 24 6.53 0.43 -9.29
CA ILE A 24 7.80 -0.31 -9.20
C ILE A 24 7.51 -1.77 -9.50
N TYR A 25 8.25 -2.37 -10.45
CA TYR A 25 8.18 -3.81 -10.70
C TYR A 25 8.59 -4.59 -9.46
N ALA A 26 7.78 -5.57 -9.04
CA ALA A 26 8.11 -6.51 -7.98
C ALA A 26 7.89 -7.95 -8.44
N ASN A 27 8.74 -8.87 -7.98
CA ASN A 27 8.54 -10.30 -8.23
C ASN A 27 7.51 -10.88 -7.25
N LEU A 28 7.49 -10.37 -6.02
CA LEU A 28 6.60 -10.81 -4.95
C LEU A 28 6.15 -9.60 -4.13
N ALA A 29 4.84 -9.54 -3.86
CA ALA A 29 4.23 -8.62 -2.93
C ALA A 29 3.63 -9.42 -1.76
N ILE A 30 3.91 -9.00 -0.53
CA ILE A 30 3.34 -9.60 0.69
C ILE A 30 2.43 -8.55 1.32
N ILE A 31 1.20 -8.97 1.59
CA ILE A 31 0.16 -8.10 2.15
C ILE A 31 -0.25 -8.66 3.50
N ASN A 32 0.04 -7.91 4.56
CA ASN A 32 -0.35 -8.23 5.92
C ASN A 32 -1.31 -7.17 6.44
N HIS A 33 -2.36 -7.60 7.13
CA HIS A 33 -3.37 -6.68 7.65
C HIS A 33 -3.87 -7.10 9.02
N SER A 34 -4.27 -6.11 9.80
CA SER A 34 -5.05 -6.24 11.02
C SER A 34 -6.22 -5.23 10.98
N ALA A 35 -7.03 -5.19 12.03
CA ALA A 35 -8.09 -4.18 12.14
C ALA A 35 -7.54 -2.74 12.28
N ALA A 36 -6.27 -2.58 12.71
CA ALA A 36 -5.67 -1.29 13.00
C ALA A 36 -4.67 -0.82 11.92
N GLU A 37 -4.09 -1.75 11.16
CA GLU A 37 -3.00 -1.45 10.24
C GLU A 37 -2.99 -2.35 9.01
N PHE A 38 -2.36 -1.84 7.95
CA PHE A 38 -2.12 -2.55 6.70
C PHE A 38 -0.67 -2.29 6.27
N VAL A 39 0.06 -3.37 6.01
CA VAL A 39 1.47 -3.32 5.58
C VAL A 39 1.59 -4.03 4.24
N ILE A 40 2.28 -3.38 3.32
CA ILE A 40 2.57 -3.90 1.98
C ILE A 40 4.07 -3.88 1.78
N ASP A 41 4.66 -5.07 1.67
CA ASP A 41 6.08 -5.24 1.38
C ASP A 41 6.27 -5.71 -0.06
N PHE A 42 7.26 -5.13 -0.73
CA PHE A 42 7.58 -5.46 -2.12
C PHE A 42 9.01 -5.97 -2.18
N SER A 43 9.23 -7.13 -2.80
CA SER A 43 10.58 -7.67 -3.00
C SER A 43 10.94 -7.76 -4.48
N ARG A 44 12.21 -7.47 -4.78
CA ARG A 44 12.76 -7.50 -6.13
C ARG A 44 14.01 -8.34 -6.21
N LEU A 45 13.95 -9.34 -7.09
CA LEU A 45 15.06 -10.21 -7.45
C LEU A 45 15.30 -10.08 -8.95
N LEU A 46 16.49 -9.59 -9.32
CA LEU A 46 16.92 -9.52 -10.70
C LEU A 46 18.10 -10.48 -10.91
N PRO A 47 18.14 -11.22 -12.04
CA PRO A 47 19.29 -12.06 -12.37
C PRO A 47 20.59 -11.25 -12.37
N GLY A 48 21.66 -11.80 -11.77
CA GLY A 48 22.96 -11.15 -11.72
C GLY A 48 23.14 -10.09 -10.62
N ILE A 49 22.10 -9.78 -9.83
CA ILE A 49 22.22 -8.92 -8.65
C ILE A 49 22.20 -9.81 -7.39
N PRO A 50 23.34 -10.02 -6.71
CA PRO A 50 23.45 -10.98 -5.61
C PRO A 50 22.72 -10.59 -4.33
N ARG A 51 22.21 -9.35 -4.24
CA ARG A 51 21.47 -8.85 -3.07
C ARG A 51 20.14 -8.26 -3.50
N ALA A 52 19.05 -8.93 -3.12
CA ALA A 52 17.71 -8.40 -3.28
C ALA A 52 17.54 -7.11 -2.47
N LYS A 53 16.85 -6.11 -3.04
CA LYS A 53 16.35 -4.96 -2.29
C LYS A 53 14.91 -5.26 -1.88
N VAL A 54 14.64 -5.08 -0.59
CA VAL A 54 13.32 -5.15 0.04
C VAL A 54 12.95 -3.73 0.43
#